data_AF-A0A534U136-F1
#
_entry.id   AF-A0A534U136-F1
#
_cell.length_a   1.000
_cell.length_b   1.000
_cell.length_c   1.000
_cell.angle_alpha   90.00
_cell.angle_beta   90.00
_cell.angle_gamma   90.00
#
_symmetry.space_group_name_H-M   'P 1'
#
loop_
_entity.id
_entity.type
_entity.pdbx_description
1 polymer ?
#
loop_
_entity_poly.entity_id
_entity_poly.type
_entity_poly.pdbx_seq_one_letter_code
_entity_poly.pdbx_strand_id
1 'polypeptide(L)'
;MDVFINERAVGAVEAVGATVGEMIEALGVHVDPDEIVTTVEIDGITFSAGDEERYARRGAGSVRRLVLGTSTPAAFARCMRAELAAAVEVVASKVDLVVAHFAAGDDRDANALLAALMEELRLALVLEQQVATLDGAVVPEAVEPVQTVAPALLSAQERRAWGELSTLLAHELAPALRAWSRAESSLAGDPASAAPSSTF
;
A
#
# COMPACT_ATOMS: atom_id res chain seq x y z
N MET A 1 16.25 0.51 -28.08
CA MET A 1 15.35 0.01 -27.02
C MET A 1 13.94 0.39 -27.43
N ASP A 2 12.99 -0.54 -27.37
CA ASP A 2 11.59 -0.28 -27.66
C ASP A 2 10.89 0.23 -26.40
N VAL A 3 10.25 1.40 -26.51
CA VAL A 3 9.62 2.10 -25.39
C VAL A 3 8.11 2.14 -25.56
N PHE A 4 7.38 1.79 -24.51
CA PHE A 4 5.94 1.78 -24.45
C PHE A 4 5.45 2.58 -23.22
N ILE A 5 4.35 3.32 -23.37
CA ILE A 5 3.61 3.94 -22.26
C ILE A 5 2.17 3.41 -22.34
N ASN A 6 1.69 2.74 -21.29
CA ASN A 6 0.38 2.06 -21.28
C ASN A 6 0.17 1.17 -22.51
N GLU A 7 1.15 0.32 -22.84
CA GLU A 7 1.21 -0.53 -24.04
C GLU A 7 1.21 0.21 -25.40
N ARG A 8 1.16 1.55 -25.41
CA ARG A 8 1.30 2.35 -26.63
C ARG A 8 2.78 2.56 -26.95
N ALA A 9 3.20 2.14 -28.13
CA ALA A 9 4.56 2.39 -28.61
C ALA A 9 4.82 3.90 -28.75
N VAL A 10 5.88 4.37 -28.09
CA VAL A 10 6.36 5.76 -28.19
C VAL A 10 7.43 5.86 -29.29
N GLY A 11 8.23 4.82 -29.45
CA GLY A 11 9.26 4.71 -30.48
C GLY A 11 10.51 4.00 -29.98
N ALA A 12 11.50 3.88 -30.88
CA ALA A 12 12.83 3.41 -30.52
C ALA A 12 13.67 4.59 -30.03
N VAL A 13 14.23 4.47 -28.82
CA VAL A 13 15.13 5.49 -28.25
C VAL A 13 16.56 4.97 -28.21
N GLU A 14 17.51 5.80 -28.63
CA GLU A 14 18.93 5.55 -28.47
C GLU A 14 19.34 5.88 -27.03
N ALA A 15 19.68 4.84 -26.25
CA ALA A 15 20.00 4.95 -24.84
C ALA A 15 21.51 4.86 -24.56
N VAL A 16 22.34 5.41 -25.47
CA VAL A 16 23.80 5.25 -25.40
C VAL A 16 24.36 6.01 -24.20
N GLY A 17 24.95 5.28 -23.26
CA GLY A 17 25.54 5.84 -22.05
C GLY A 17 24.55 6.26 -20.96
N ALA A 18 23.24 6.15 -21.22
CA ALA A 18 22.20 6.47 -20.25
C ALA A 18 21.86 5.28 -19.36
N THR A 19 21.37 5.61 -18.17
CA THR A 19 20.74 4.69 -17.23
C THR A 19 19.23 4.60 -17.47
N VAL A 20 18.58 3.56 -16.93
CA VAL A 20 17.13 3.43 -17.01
C VAL A 20 16.42 4.59 -16.29
N GLY A 21 16.98 5.07 -15.18
CA GLY A 21 16.43 6.24 -14.46
C GLY A 21 16.41 7.49 -15.33
N GLU A 22 17.55 7.85 -15.93
CA GLU A 22 17.68 9.01 -16.83
C GLU A 22 16.74 8.88 -18.05
N MET A 23 16.57 7.66 -18.56
CA MET A 23 15.63 7.38 -19.65
C MET A 23 14.18 7.64 -19.24
N ILE A 24 13.75 7.19 -18.07
CA ILE A 24 12.38 7.40 -17.58
C ILE A 24 12.12 8.89 -17.34
N GLU A 25 13.07 9.60 -16.75
CA GLU A 25 12.98 11.05 -16.57
C GLU A 25 12.84 11.78 -17.91
N ALA A 26 13.65 11.41 -18.91
CA ALA A 26 13.55 11.99 -20.26
C ALA A 26 12.23 11.66 -20.94
N LEU A 27 11.66 10.47 -20.69
CA LEU A 27 10.36 10.05 -21.20
C LEU A 27 9.18 10.72 -20.50
N GLY A 28 9.40 11.38 -19.35
CA GLY A 28 8.37 12.12 -18.62
C GLY A 28 7.64 13.17 -19.48
N VAL A 29 8.29 13.72 -20.52
CA VAL A 29 7.65 14.64 -21.48
C VAL A 29 6.57 13.99 -22.37
N HIS A 30 6.54 12.66 -22.43
CA HIS A 30 5.56 11.89 -23.18
C HIS A 30 4.45 11.30 -22.30
N VAL A 31 4.58 11.39 -20.98
CA VAL A 31 3.54 11.07 -20.02
C VAL A 31 2.58 12.26 -19.93
N ASP A 32 1.29 11.98 -19.80
CA ASP A 32 0.29 13.02 -19.59
C ASP A 32 0.63 13.79 -18.29
N PRO A 33 0.64 15.14 -18.28
CA PRO A 33 0.94 15.90 -17.06
C PRO A 33 0.02 15.61 -15.87
N ASP A 34 -1.19 15.07 -16.12
CA ASP A 34 -2.14 14.67 -15.09
C ASP A 34 -1.97 13.20 -14.66
N GLU A 35 -0.94 12.51 -15.15
CA GLU A 35 -0.61 11.13 -14.82
C GLU A 35 0.75 10.99 -14.14
N ILE A 36 0.87 9.94 -13.33
CA ILE A 36 2.10 9.53 -12.67
C ILE A 36 2.52 8.14 -13.16
N VAL A 37 3.82 7.88 -13.21
CA VAL A 37 4.34 6.53 -13.45
C VAL A 37 4.07 5.67 -12.22
N THR A 38 3.33 4.57 -12.41
CA THR A 38 2.94 3.65 -11.33
C THR A 38 3.72 2.33 -11.40
N THR A 39 4.11 1.92 -12.61
CA THR A 39 4.90 0.72 -12.84
C THR A 39 5.94 0.92 -13.94
N VAL A 40 7.04 0.18 -13.82
CA VAL A 40 8.09 0.12 -14.81
C VAL A 40 8.36 -1.34 -15.13
N GLU A 41 8.25 -1.74 -16.38
CA GLU A 41 8.62 -3.08 -16.84
C GLU A 41 9.87 -3.01 -17.70
N ILE A 42 10.87 -3.83 -17.37
CA ILE A 42 12.14 -3.91 -18.08
C ILE A 42 12.35 -5.35 -18.52
N ASP A 43 12.32 -5.59 -19.83
CA ASP A 43 12.49 -6.91 -20.44
C ASP A 43 11.58 -8.00 -19.81
N GLY A 44 10.33 -7.66 -19.47
CA GLY A 44 9.36 -8.58 -18.86
C GLY A 44 9.39 -8.64 -17.33
N ILE A 45 10.26 -7.86 -16.66
CA ILE A 45 10.31 -7.77 -15.20
C ILE A 45 9.64 -6.47 -14.77
N THR A 46 8.56 -6.57 -14.01
CA THR A 46 7.79 -5.42 -13.50
C THR A 46 8.32 -4.96 -12.14
N PHE A 47 8.39 -3.64 -11.98
CA PHE A 47 8.80 -2.92 -10.78
C PHE A 47 7.70 -1.91 -10.44
N SER A 48 7.41 -1.75 -9.14
CA SER A 48 6.44 -0.75 -8.66
C SER A 48 7.11 0.60 -8.41
N ALA A 49 6.31 1.66 -8.22
CA ALA A 49 6.76 3.03 -7.95
C ALA A 49 7.63 3.27 -6.68
N GLY A 50 8.10 2.22 -6.00
CA GLY A 50 9.06 2.30 -4.90
C GLY A 50 10.36 1.50 -5.14
N ASP A 51 10.46 0.78 -6.27
CA ASP A 51 11.62 -0.06 -6.61
C ASP A 51 12.68 0.69 -7.42
N GLU A 52 12.61 2.04 -7.48
CA GLU A 52 13.47 2.88 -8.31
C GLU A 52 14.96 2.55 -8.13
N GLU A 53 15.42 2.38 -6.90
CA GLU A 53 16.82 2.07 -6.62
C GLU A 53 17.30 0.76 -7.28
N ARG A 54 16.39 -0.19 -7.52
CA ARG A 54 16.70 -1.52 -8.07
C ARG A 54 16.93 -1.48 -9.57
N TYR A 55 16.32 -0.53 -10.28
CA TYR A 55 16.44 -0.44 -11.73
C TYR A 55 17.11 0.85 -12.23
N ALA A 56 17.02 1.96 -11.50
CA ALA A 56 17.43 3.28 -11.99
C ALA A 56 18.88 3.33 -12.44
N ARG A 57 19.77 2.61 -11.75
CA ARG A 57 21.22 2.57 -12.06
C ARG A 57 21.59 1.58 -13.16
N ARG A 58 20.64 0.78 -13.67
CA ARG A 58 20.89 -0.19 -14.73
C ARG A 58 21.19 0.55 -16.02
N GLY A 59 22.22 0.12 -16.75
CA GLY A 59 22.55 0.69 -18.06
C GLY A 59 21.46 0.39 -19.10
N ALA A 60 20.87 1.42 -19.68
CA ALA A 60 19.74 1.31 -20.60
C ALA A 60 20.15 0.72 -21.97
N GLY A 61 21.44 0.80 -22.34
CA GLY A 61 21.95 0.17 -23.57
C GLY A 61 21.82 -1.36 -23.64
N SER A 62 21.59 -2.03 -22.50
CA SER A 62 21.35 -3.48 -22.43
C SER A 62 19.86 -3.86 -22.48
N VAL A 63 18.97 -2.88 -22.38
CA VAL A 63 17.53 -3.07 -22.28
C VAL A 63 16.92 -3.13 -23.68
N ARG A 64 16.11 -4.15 -23.93
CA ARG A 64 15.43 -4.34 -25.22
C ARG A 64 14.06 -3.69 -25.18
N ARG A 65 13.31 -3.88 -24.10
CA ARG A 65 11.95 -3.38 -23.91
C ARG A 65 11.80 -2.66 -22.58
N LEU A 66 11.24 -1.46 -22.64
CA LEU A 66 10.84 -0.65 -21.49
C LEU A 66 9.35 -0.31 -21.60
N VAL A 67 8.55 -0.67 -20.62
CA VAL A 67 7.12 -0.29 -20.54
C VAL A 67 6.91 0.54 -19.29
N LEU A 68 6.25 1.68 -19.43
CA LEU A 68 5.80 2.51 -18.32
C LEU A 68 4.29 2.36 -18.18
N GLY A 69 3.82 1.94 -17.01
CA GLY A 69 2.42 2.05 -16.64
C GLY A 69 2.21 3.41 -15.98
N THR A 70 1.19 4.15 -16.43
CA THR A 70 0.82 5.44 -15.87
C THR A 70 -0.65 5.46 -15.47
N SER A 71 -0.96 6.24 -14.45
CA SER A 71 -2.32 6.43 -13.94
C SER A 71 -2.48 7.86 -13.45
N THR A 72 -3.71 8.38 -13.47
CA THR A 72 -3.98 9.62 -12.72
C THR A 72 -3.80 9.37 -11.21
N PRO A 73 -3.39 10.39 -10.42
CA PRO A 73 -3.27 10.26 -8.97
C PRO A 73 -4.52 9.69 -8.30
N ALA A 74 -5.71 10.13 -8.73
CA ALA A 74 -6.99 9.64 -8.22
C ALA A 74 -7.23 8.15 -8.55
N ALA A 75 -6.89 7.70 -9.76
CA ALA A 75 -7.01 6.29 -10.12
C ALA A 75 -6.03 5.42 -9.35
N PHE A 76 -4.79 5.89 -9.18
CA PHE A 76 -3.77 5.21 -8.39
C PHE A 76 -4.17 5.11 -6.91
N ALA A 77 -4.62 6.22 -6.31
CA ALA A 77 -5.09 6.24 -4.92
C ALA A 77 -6.23 5.24 -4.69
N ARG A 78 -7.23 5.17 -5.58
CA ARG A 78 -8.30 4.16 -5.49
C ARG A 78 -7.78 2.72 -5.51
N CYS A 79 -6.81 2.43 -6.39
CA CYS A 79 -6.17 1.12 -6.43
C CYS A 79 -5.48 0.80 -5.10
N MET A 80 -4.69 1.75 -4.58
CA MET A 80 -4.00 1.58 -3.30
C MET A 80 -4.97 1.45 -2.11
N ARG A 81 -6.12 2.13 -2.12
CA ARG A 81 -7.17 1.94 -1.12
C ARG A 81 -7.77 0.54 -1.16
N ALA A 82 -7.98 -0.02 -2.34
CA ALA A 82 -8.45 -1.40 -2.47
C ALA A 82 -7.41 -2.40 -1.92
N GLU A 83 -6.13 -2.18 -2.19
CA GLU A 83 -5.04 -2.99 -1.64
C GLU A 83 -4.93 -2.85 -0.12
N LEU A 84 -5.03 -1.62 0.41
CA LEU A 84 -5.04 -1.34 1.84
C LEU A 84 -6.23 -2.04 2.52
N ALA A 85 -7.43 -1.95 1.96
CA ALA A 85 -8.61 -2.63 2.46
C ALA A 85 -8.38 -4.15 2.59
N ALA A 86 -7.86 -4.77 1.52
CA ALA A 86 -7.56 -6.19 1.51
C ALA A 86 -6.48 -6.56 2.54
N ALA A 87 -5.42 -5.75 2.66
CA ALA A 87 -4.35 -5.96 3.63
C ALA A 87 -4.87 -5.88 5.08
N VAL A 88 -5.67 -4.86 5.40
CA VAL A 88 -6.26 -4.67 6.73
C VAL A 88 -7.20 -5.82 7.10
N GLU A 89 -7.97 -6.35 6.14
CA GLU A 89 -8.82 -7.54 6.37
C GLU A 89 -7.99 -8.79 6.70
N VAL A 90 -6.85 -8.97 6.04
CA VAL A 90 -5.91 -10.06 6.35
C VAL A 90 -5.34 -9.88 7.76
N VAL A 91 -4.95 -8.66 8.15
CA VAL A 91 -4.49 -8.35 9.51
C VAL A 91 -5.58 -8.69 10.52
N ALA A 92 -6.83 -8.28 10.28
CA ALA A 92 -7.96 -8.61 11.17
C ALA A 92 -8.15 -10.13 11.32
N SER A 93 -8.05 -10.88 10.23
CA SER A 93 -8.13 -12.35 10.25
C SER A 93 -6.98 -12.98 11.04
N LYS A 94 -5.78 -12.41 10.99
CA LYS A 94 -4.64 -12.84 11.80
C LYS A 94 -4.84 -12.53 13.28
N VAL A 95 -5.54 -11.45 13.62
CA VAL A 95 -5.93 -11.18 15.02
C VAL A 95 -6.77 -12.32 15.57
N ASP A 96 -7.74 -12.82 14.79
CA ASP A 96 -8.57 -13.96 15.23
C ASP A 96 -7.73 -15.21 15.49
N LEU A 97 -6.70 -15.46 14.67
CA LEU A 97 -5.76 -16.58 14.87
C LEU A 97 -4.95 -16.41 16.15
N VAL A 98 -4.45 -15.20 16.43
CA VAL A 98 -3.74 -14.91 17.68
C VAL A 98 -4.64 -15.18 18.89
N VAL A 99 -5.89 -14.71 18.84
CA VAL A 99 -6.91 -14.96 19.87
C VAL A 99 -7.16 -16.46 20.07
N ALA A 100 -7.29 -17.22 18.97
CA ALA A 100 -7.47 -18.66 19.03
C ALA A 100 -6.28 -19.38 19.70
N HIS A 101 -5.04 -18.98 19.40
CA HIS A 101 -3.86 -19.54 20.06
C HIS A 101 -3.80 -19.19 21.55
N PHE A 102 -4.13 -17.97 21.95
CA PHE A 102 -4.24 -17.62 23.37
C PHE A 102 -5.31 -18.46 24.09
N ALA A 103 -6.46 -18.70 23.44
CA ALA A 103 -7.51 -19.54 24.00
C ALA A 103 -7.09 -21.02 24.14
N ALA A 104 -6.20 -21.51 23.26
CA ALA A 104 -5.63 -22.84 23.32
C ALA A 104 -4.48 -22.97 24.35
N GLY A 105 -3.96 -21.86 24.87
CA GLY A 105 -2.79 -21.81 25.74
C GLY A 105 -1.45 -21.88 25.00
N ASP A 106 -1.46 -21.68 23.67
CA ASP A 106 -0.28 -21.68 22.80
C ASP A 106 0.43 -20.31 22.82
N ASP A 107 0.83 -19.84 24.00
CA ASP A 107 1.35 -18.48 24.21
C ASP A 107 2.53 -18.16 23.29
N ARG A 108 3.42 -19.12 23.01
CA ARG A 108 4.60 -18.90 22.15
C ARG A 108 4.19 -18.56 20.72
N ASP A 109 3.27 -19.33 20.15
CA ASP A 109 2.83 -19.15 18.76
C ASP A 109 1.95 -17.91 18.65
N ALA A 110 1.08 -17.66 19.65
CA ALA A 110 0.30 -16.43 19.75
C ALA A 110 1.20 -15.18 19.75
N ASN A 111 2.26 -15.17 20.56
CA ASN A 111 3.19 -14.04 20.62
C ASN A 111 4.00 -13.87 19.33
N ALA A 112 4.42 -14.97 18.68
CA ALA A 112 5.13 -14.90 17.41
C ALA A 112 4.24 -14.31 16.30
N LEU A 113 2.98 -14.75 16.23
CA LEU A 113 1.99 -14.21 15.30
C LEU A 113 1.66 -12.74 15.60
N LEU A 114 1.49 -12.38 16.87
CA LEU A 114 1.24 -11.00 17.28
C LEU A 114 2.38 -10.06 16.87
N ALA A 115 3.63 -10.49 17.02
CA ALA A 115 4.78 -9.68 16.59
C ALA A 115 4.79 -9.43 15.07
N ALA A 116 4.51 -10.46 14.27
CA ALA A 116 4.38 -10.30 12.81
C ALA A 116 3.21 -9.37 12.43
N LEU A 117 2.08 -9.51 13.13
CA LEU A 117 0.89 -8.71 12.93
C LEU A 117 1.13 -7.22 13.18
N MET A 118 1.88 -6.88 14.23
CA MET A 118 2.19 -5.48 14.54
C MET A 118 3.01 -4.80 13.44
N GLU A 119 3.92 -5.54 12.79
CA GLU A 119 4.69 -5.01 11.67
C GLU A 119 3.80 -4.81 10.44
N GLU A 120 2.91 -5.75 10.12
CA GLU A 120 1.95 -5.60 9.02
C GLU A 120 0.98 -4.44 9.25
N LEU A 121 0.50 -4.27 10.48
CA LEU A 121 -0.35 -3.14 10.85
C LEU A 121 0.39 -1.81 10.69
N ARG A 122 1.67 -1.75 11.08
CA ARG A 122 2.51 -0.57 10.89
C ARG A 122 2.64 -0.23 9.40
N LEU A 123 2.85 -1.23 8.53
CA LEU A 123 2.92 -1.02 7.08
C LEU A 123 1.59 -0.52 6.51
N ALA A 124 0.45 -1.05 6.97
CA ALA A 124 -0.87 -0.57 6.56
C ALA A 124 -1.11 0.90 6.95
N LEU A 125 -0.70 1.31 8.15
CA LEU A 125 -0.81 2.71 8.59
C LEU A 125 0.07 3.65 7.76
N VAL A 126 1.29 3.23 7.41
CA VAL A 126 2.17 4.00 6.52
C VAL A 126 1.53 4.14 5.13
N LEU A 127 0.97 3.05 4.61
CA LEU A 127 0.29 3.06 3.32
C LEU A 127 -0.92 4.02 3.33
N GLU A 128 -1.74 4.01 4.38
CA GLU A 128 -2.86 4.95 4.53
C GLU A 128 -2.40 6.40 4.46
N GLN A 129 -1.34 6.75 5.19
CA GLN A 129 -0.80 8.10 5.19
C GLN A 129 -0.31 8.52 3.80
N GLN A 130 0.32 7.59 3.07
CA GLN A 130 0.79 7.83 1.70
C GLN A 130 -0.38 8.02 0.73
N VAL A 131 -1.41 7.17 0.82
CA VAL A 131 -2.60 7.26 -0.03
C VAL A 131 -3.41 8.52 0.25
N ALA A 132 -3.57 8.89 1.52
CA ALA A 132 -4.22 10.14 1.93
C ALA A 132 -3.49 11.38 1.40
N THR A 133 -2.16 11.31 1.24
CA THR A 133 -1.38 12.40 0.62
C THR A 133 -1.65 12.50 -0.89
N LEU A 134 -2.01 11.40 -1.56
CA LEU A 134 -2.30 11.36 -2.99
C LEU A 134 -3.70 11.88 -3.35
N ASP A 135 -4.73 11.55 -2.56
CA ASP A 135 -6.12 11.92 -2.87
C ASP A 135 -6.75 12.93 -1.88
N GLY A 136 -6.05 13.27 -0.80
CA GLY A 136 -6.55 14.20 0.23
C GLY A 136 -7.67 13.63 1.10
N ALA A 137 -8.07 12.38 0.90
CA ALA A 137 -9.08 11.73 1.72
C ALA A 137 -8.41 11.03 2.91
N VAL A 138 -8.88 11.31 4.12
CA VAL A 138 -8.48 10.59 5.33
C VAL A 138 -9.72 9.87 5.84
N VAL A 139 -9.54 8.67 6.39
CA VAL A 139 -10.62 7.95 7.09
C VAL A 139 -10.34 7.99 8.60
N PRO A 140 -10.45 9.16 9.26
CA PRO A 140 -10.10 9.28 10.67
C PRO A 140 -10.94 8.36 11.55
N GLU A 141 -12.22 8.19 11.20
CA GLU A 141 -13.18 7.33 11.91
C GLU A 141 -12.79 5.84 11.90
N ALA A 142 -11.90 5.43 11.00
CA ALA A 142 -11.42 4.05 10.87
C ALA A 142 -10.07 3.82 11.56
N VAL A 143 -9.18 4.82 11.53
CA VAL A 143 -7.81 4.71 12.07
C VAL A 143 -7.75 5.06 13.55
N GLU A 144 -8.57 6.02 14.01
CA GLU A 144 -8.61 6.47 15.41
C GLU A 144 -8.94 5.34 16.41
N PRO A 145 -9.90 4.43 16.14
CA PRO A 145 -10.15 3.29 17.03
C PRO A 145 -8.95 2.36 17.19
N VAL A 146 -8.17 2.14 16.11
CA VAL A 146 -6.95 1.32 16.13
C VAL A 146 -5.88 1.98 16.99
N GLN A 147 -5.69 3.30 16.84
CA GLN A 147 -4.74 4.08 17.64
C GLN A 147 -5.11 4.11 19.12
N THR A 148 -6.40 4.21 19.43
CA THR A 148 -6.92 4.28 20.81
C THR A 148 -6.70 2.98 21.58
N VAL A 149 -6.76 1.85 20.89
CA VAL A 149 -6.54 0.51 21.46
C VAL A 149 -5.06 0.21 21.75
N ALA A 150 -4.13 0.82 21.02
CA ALA A 150 -2.72 0.47 21.08
C ALA A 150 -2.08 0.60 22.49
N PRO A 151 -2.32 1.67 23.29
CA PRO A 151 -1.78 1.77 24.64
C PRO A 151 -2.27 0.65 25.58
N ALA A 152 -3.54 0.23 25.44
CA ALA A 152 -4.12 -0.84 26.24
C ALA A 152 -3.49 -2.20 25.89
N LEU A 153 -3.30 -2.48 24.60
CA LEU A 153 -2.62 -3.70 24.13
C LEU A 153 -1.19 -3.77 24.66
N LEU A 154 -0.43 -2.67 24.56
CA LEU A 154 0.94 -2.59 25.07
C LEU A 154 0.99 -2.82 26.59
N SER A 155 0.10 -2.17 27.35
CA SER A 155 0.03 -2.37 28.80
C SER A 155 -0.30 -3.81 29.19
N ALA A 156 -1.26 -4.44 28.50
CA ALA A 156 -1.63 -5.83 28.74
C ALA A 156 -0.47 -6.78 28.40
N GLN A 157 0.25 -6.53 27.31
CA GLN A 157 1.42 -7.31 26.90
C GLN A 157 2.58 -7.17 27.90
N GLU A 158 2.90 -5.95 28.35
CA GLU A 158 3.95 -5.68 29.35
C GLU A 158 3.67 -6.38 30.68
N ARG A 159 2.41 -6.37 31.13
CA ARG A 159 1.95 -7.08 32.33
C ARG A 159 1.77 -8.58 32.13
N ARG A 160 1.96 -9.09 30.91
CA ARG A 160 1.68 -10.49 30.51
C ARG A 160 0.26 -10.94 30.85
N ALA A 161 -0.70 -10.01 30.75
CA ALA A 161 -2.11 -10.26 31.00
C ALA A 161 -2.76 -10.85 29.74
N TRP A 162 -2.42 -12.09 29.39
CA TRP A 162 -2.83 -12.70 28.11
C TRP A 162 -4.34 -12.79 27.89
N GLY A 163 -5.12 -13.02 28.95
CA GLY A 163 -6.58 -12.98 28.87
C GLY A 163 -7.14 -11.59 28.55
N GLU A 164 -6.55 -10.54 29.13
CA GLU A 164 -6.90 -9.15 28.84
C GLU A 164 -6.48 -8.78 27.41
N LEU A 165 -5.26 -9.13 27.02
CA LEU A 165 -4.74 -8.94 25.67
C LEU A 165 -5.65 -9.63 24.63
N SER A 166 -6.01 -10.88 24.85
CA SER A 166 -6.95 -11.62 23.98
C SER A 166 -8.32 -10.95 23.90
N THR A 167 -8.80 -10.35 24.99
CA THR A 167 -10.08 -9.62 25.02
C THR A 167 -10.01 -8.35 24.16
N LEU A 168 -8.96 -7.55 24.34
CA LEU A 168 -8.70 -6.33 23.56
C LEU A 168 -8.57 -6.65 22.07
N LEU A 169 -7.83 -7.71 21.73
CA LEU A 169 -7.66 -8.16 20.35
C LEU A 169 -9.00 -8.56 19.71
N ALA A 170 -9.80 -9.40 20.39
CA ALA A 170 -11.03 -9.95 19.85
C ALA A 170 -12.17 -8.92 19.77
N HIS A 171 -12.31 -8.07 20.80
CA HIS A 171 -13.49 -7.21 20.95
C HIS A 171 -13.25 -5.76 20.55
N GLU A 172 -12.00 -5.33 20.42
CA GLU A 172 -11.68 -3.94 20.06
C GLU A 172 -10.87 -3.87 18.77
N LEU A 173 -9.68 -4.50 18.72
CA LEU A 173 -8.80 -4.37 17.55
C LEU A 173 -9.39 -5.01 16.29
N ALA A 174 -9.78 -6.29 16.32
CA ALA A 174 -10.28 -6.96 15.12
C ALA A 174 -11.56 -6.30 14.55
N PRO A 175 -12.55 -5.87 15.36
CA PRO A 175 -13.68 -5.09 14.86
C PRO A 175 -13.28 -3.74 14.25
N ALA A 176 -12.33 -3.01 14.86
CA ALA A 176 -11.82 -1.74 14.34
C ALA A 176 -11.15 -1.92 12.97
N LEU A 177 -10.28 -2.92 12.83
CA LEU A 177 -9.62 -3.23 11.55
C LEU A 177 -10.63 -3.57 10.46
N ARG A 178 -11.65 -4.38 10.76
CA ARG A 178 -12.70 -4.68 9.76
C ARG A 178 -13.54 -3.45 9.40
N ALA A 179 -13.78 -2.54 10.34
CA ALA A 179 -14.43 -1.26 10.04
C ALA A 179 -13.58 -0.41 9.10
N TRP A 180 -12.26 -0.37 9.33
CA TRP A 180 -11.31 0.30 8.46
C TRP A 180 -11.27 -0.29 7.06
N SER A 181 -11.12 -1.61 6.93
CA SER A 181 -11.18 -2.35 5.65
C SER A 181 -12.42 -1.98 4.82
N ARG A 182 -13.61 -1.91 5.46
CA ARG A 182 -14.86 -1.52 4.79
C ARG A 182 -14.86 -0.06 4.34
N ALA A 183 -14.33 0.85 5.16
CA ALA A 183 -14.29 2.26 4.82
C ALA A 183 -13.34 2.52 3.63
N GLU A 184 -12.17 1.88 3.61
CA GLU A 184 -11.25 1.93 2.47
C GLU A 184 -11.87 1.33 1.20
N SER A 185 -12.58 0.20 1.33
CA SER A 185 -13.31 -0.40 0.20
C SER A 185 -14.38 0.54 -0.37
N SER A 186 -15.04 1.32 0.50
CA SER A 186 -16.03 2.32 0.07
C SER A 186 -15.37 3.45 -0.72
N LEU A 187 -14.22 3.95 -0.27
CA LEU A 187 -13.48 5.00 -0.99
C LEU A 187 -12.89 4.49 -2.31
N ALA A 188 -12.44 3.24 -2.36
CA ALA A 188 -11.98 2.61 -3.59
C ALA A 188 -13.12 2.45 -4.63
N GLY A 189 -14.34 2.21 -4.14
CA GLY A 189 -15.53 1.95 -4.97
C GLY A 189 -16.30 3.20 -5.40
N ASP A 190 -16.07 4.38 -4.82
CA ASP A 190 -16.84 5.60 -5.13
C ASP A 190 -16.21 6.38 -6.30
N PRO A 191 -16.85 6.38 -7.50
CA PRO A 191 -16.37 7.17 -8.63
C PRO A 191 -16.64 8.68 -8.45
N ALA A 192 -17.50 9.09 -7.51
CA ALA A 192 -17.95 10.48 -7.36
C ALA A 192 -17.00 11.35 -6.50
N SER A 193 -16.15 10.75 -5.66
CA SER A 193 -15.18 11.47 -4.83
C SER A 193 -13.98 12.04 -5.61
N ALA A 194 -13.84 11.68 -6.89
CA ALA A 194 -12.72 12.10 -7.75
C ALA A 194 -13.00 13.34 -8.61
N ALA A 195 -14.17 13.99 -8.45
CA ALA A 195 -14.40 15.27 -9.10
C ALA A 195 -13.58 16.35 -8.37
N PRO A 196 -12.59 17.00 -9.00
CA PRO A 196 -12.00 18.18 -8.42
C PRO A 196 -13.11 19.22 -8.26
N SER A 197 -13.23 19.79 -7.07
CA SER A 197 -14.03 20.98 -6.82
C SER A 197 -13.44 22.16 -7.61
N SER A 198 -13.69 22.19 -8.92
CA SER A 198 -13.51 23.36 -9.76
C SER A 198 -14.61 24.35 -9.39
N THR A 199 -14.34 25.13 -8.36
CA THR A 199 -15.07 26.36 -8.10
C THR A 199 -14.39 27.45 -8.93
N PHE A 200 -15.14 27.97 -9.90
CA PHE A 200 -14.79 29.15 -10.70
C PHE A 200 -14.69 30.42 -9.85
#